data_AF-A0A924RG81-F1
#
_entry.id   AF-A0A924RG81-F1
#
_cell.length_a   1.000
_cell.length_b   1.000
_cell.length_c   1.000
_cell.angle_alpha   90.00
_cell.angle_beta   90.00
_cell.angle_gamma   90.00
#
_symmetry.space_group_name_H-M   'P 1'
#
loop_
_entity.id
_entity.type
_entity.pdbx_description
1 polymer ?
#
loop_
_entity_poly.entity_id
_entity_poly.type
_entity_poly.pdbx_seq_one_letter_code
_entity_poly.pdbx_strand_id
1 'polypeptide(L)'
;MPRGKRCGKVPKASPTGRTFTDDPDLHLLADGTRVEPRVMSAGRWCFDIPPGTCRLWLMSRAARPAEIGLNDDPRLLGLCVYAIEVQTITAIITLKPDSPALCEGFHLTEQSDGISLRWTDGKAELPGFLCADDNGAVLVIIGEALPRYHRLPLEQTSMLGDAFENLGSNCDFGLFQRHLGHSGVVSLLRWANINYRDLINGLEHRFEGLGDSSETSLIDDNDYRLQTRYFRLHTFTPVGQGGERAEILRTGCATLRLLRRKLLHDISTARRIFVFRSPDPDFDHAAMRLMAHALSAIGPAGLLCVGLRGASEATDRVTCLQPGLYAGYLSRFVAADGPFDEWRDVCTQTLALAKLDAGMERWKSA
;
A
#
# COMPACT_ATOMS: atom_id res chain seq x y z
N MET A 1 -50.89 -1.43 -27.53
CA MET A 1 -50.24 -0.20 -28.02
C MET A 1 -49.32 0.36 -26.95
N PRO A 2 -48.00 0.10 -26.97
CA PRO A 2 -47.05 0.65 -26.00
C PRO A 2 -46.75 2.14 -26.26
N ARG A 3 -46.54 2.94 -25.21
CA ARG A 3 -46.13 4.36 -25.33
C ARG A 3 -44.66 4.55 -24.98
N GLY A 4 -43.94 5.20 -25.89
CA GLY A 4 -42.53 5.64 -25.88
C GLY A 4 -41.67 5.42 -24.63
N LYS A 5 -40.59 4.63 -24.79
CA LYS A 5 -39.38 4.73 -23.95
C LYS A 5 -38.82 6.15 -24.06
N ARG A 6 -38.64 6.87 -22.94
CA ARG A 6 -37.76 8.05 -22.94
C ARG A 6 -36.31 7.57 -22.88
N CYS A 7 -35.47 8.09 -23.77
CA CYS A 7 -34.05 7.76 -23.77
C CYS A 7 -33.40 8.31 -22.50
N GLY A 8 -32.63 7.48 -21.78
CA GLY A 8 -31.88 7.90 -20.61
C GLY A 8 -30.77 8.88 -21.02
N LYS A 9 -30.65 10.01 -20.32
CA LYS A 9 -29.50 10.91 -20.52
C LYS A 9 -28.25 10.20 -20.00
N VAL A 10 -27.33 9.87 -20.91
CA VAL A 10 -25.98 9.43 -20.54
C VAL A 10 -25.32 10.54 -19.69
N PRO A 11 -24.76 10.22 -18.51
CA PRO A 11 -24.02 11.21 -17.73
C PRO A 11 -22.82 11.73 -18.56
N LYS A 12 -22.67 13.06 -18.67
CA LYS A 12 -21.42 13.62 -19.18
C LYS A 12 -20.32 13.33 -18.17
N ALA A 13 -19.23 12.71 -18.62
CA ALA A 13 -18.04 12.54 -17.81
C ALA A 13 -17.49 13.91 -17.36
N SER A 14 -17.04 14.01 -16.11
CA SER A 14 -16.33 15.17 -15.60
C SER A 14 -14.89 15.19 -16.17
N PRO A 15 -14.25 16.36 -16.34
CA PRO A 15 -12.94 16.46 -17.01
C PRO A 15 -11.76 15.78 -16.27
N THR A 16 -11.96 15.28 -15.06
CA THR A 16 -10.92 14.73 -14.18
C THR A 16 -10.96 13.20 -14.06
N GLY A 17 -11.89 12.52 -14.72
CA GLY A 17 -11.97 11.04 -14.75
C GLY A 17 -12.28 10.35 -13.41
N ARG A 18 -12.45 11.10 -12.31
CA ARG A 18 -12.68 10.55 -10.96
C ARG A 18 -14.06 9.89 -10.86
N THR A 19 -14.08 8.56 -10.90
CA THR A 19 -15.25 7.75 -10.56
C THR A 19 -15.43 7.63 -9.05
N PHE A 20 -16.68 7.53 -8.60
CA PHE A 20 -17.07 7.40 -7.19
C PHE A 20 -17.97 6.18 -6.98
N THR A 21 -18.03 5.71 -5.73
CA THR A 21 -18.88 4.60 -5.27
C THR A 21 -19.41 4.90 -3.89
N ASP A 22 -20.61 4.44 -3.58
CA ASP A 22 -21.23 4.46 -2.24
C ASP A 22 -20.82 3.23 -1.42
N ASP A 23 -20.64 2.07 -2.06
CA ASP A 23 -20.12 0.84 -1.45
C ASP A 23 -18.82 1.06 -0.63
N PRO A 24 -18.82 0.81 0.69
CA PRO A 24 -17.64 0.92 1.55
C PRO A 24 -16.70 -0.27 1.51
N ASP A 25 -17.06 -1.39 0.87
CA ASP A 25 -16.26 -2.64 0.90
C ASP A 25 -15.95 -3.11 2.32
N LEU A 26 -16.94 -3.03 3.21
CA LEU A 26 -16.75 -3.37 4.62
C LEU A 26 -16.59 -4.88 4.78
N HIS A 27 -15.40 -5.33 5.19
CA HIS A 27 -15.06 -6.73 5.38
C HIS A 27 -14.17 -6.92 6.61
N LEU A 28 -13.95 -8.17 7.02
CA LEU A 28 -12.91 -8.50 8.00
C LEU A 28 -11.73 -9.20 7.33
N LEU A 29 -10.55 -9.11 7.95
CA LEU A 29 -9.45 -10.06 7.75
C LEU A 29 -9.21 -10.83 9.05
N ALA A 30 -9.63 -12.10 9.08
CA ALA A 30 -9.34 -13.06 10.15
C ALA A 30 -8.04 -13.81 9.79
N ASP A 31 -6.95 -13.51 10.50
CA ASP A 31 -5.59 -13.97 10.21
C ASP A 31 -5.15 -13.81 8.73
N GLY A 32 -5.66 -12.76 8.08
CA GLY A 32 -5.43 -12.46 6.67
C GLY A 32 -6.43 -13.09 5.69
N THR A 33 -7.30 -13.98 6.15
CA THR A 33 -8.43 -14.52 5.37
C THR A 33 -9.58 -13.52 5.35
N ARG A 34 -10.10 -13.18 4.17
CA ARG A 34 -11.22 -12.24 4.03
C ARG A 34 -12.55 -12.90 4.42
N VAL A 35 -13.33 -12.22 5.26
CA VAL A 35 -14.69 -12.58 5.65
C VAL A 35 -15.66 -11.50 5.22
N GLU A 36 -16.69 -11.87 4.44
CA GLU A 36 -17.74 -10.96 3.96
C GLU A 36 -18.84 -10.75 5.01
N PRO A 37 -19.52 -9.58 5.01
CA PRO A 37 -20.65 -9.33 5.89
C PRO A 37 -21.92 -10.05 5.42
N ARG A 38 -22.60 -10.72 6.34
CA ARG A 38 -24.04 -10.99 6.26
C ARG A 38 -24.77 -9.69 6.60
N VAL A 39 -25.10 -8.89 5.59
CA VAL A 39 -25.79 -7.60 5.77
C VAL A 39 -27.20 -7.83 6.35
N MET A 40 -27.49 -7.22 7.49
CA MET A 40 -28.79 -7.38 8.18
C MET A 40 -29.70 -6.16 8.01
N SER A 41 -29.14 -4.95 8.04
CA SER A 41 -29.85 -3.69 7.73
C SER A 41 -28.86 -2.57 7.42
N ALA A 42 -29.34 -1.40 7.01
CA ALA A 42 -28.49 -0.22 6.90
C ALA A 42 -27.83 0.10 8.26
N GLY A 43 -26.52 0.34 8.25
CA GLY A 43 -25.73 0.64 9.45
C GLY A 43 -25.45 -0.55 10.39
N ARG A 44 -25.82 -1.79 10.02
CA ARG A 44 -25.53 -3.01 10.79
C ARG A 44 -25.00 -4.14 9.90
N TRP A 45 -23.73 -4.50 10.11
CA TRP A 45 -23.03 -5.57 9.41
C TRP A 45 -22.67 -6.70 10.37
N CYS A 46 -23.00 -7.94 10.01
CA CYS A 46 -22.80 -9.12 10.82
C CYS A 46 -21.77 -10.06 10.15
N PHE A 47 -20.83 -10.62 10.90
CA PHE A 47 -19.75 -11.45 10.39
C PHE A 47 -19.57 -12.71 11.24
N ASP A 48 -19.28 -13.84 10.59
CA ASP A 48 -18.88 -15.07 11.26
C ASP A 48 -17.35 -15.08 11.42
N ILE A 49 -16.86 -14.93 12.66
CA ILE A 49 -15.43 -15.09 12.99
C ILE A 49 -15.11 -16.59 13.02
N PRO A 50 -14.15 -17.08 12.21
CA PRO A 50 -13.74 -18.49 12.23
C PRO A 50 -13.20 -18.91 13.61
N PRO A 51 -13.48 -20.15 14.06
CA PRO A 51 -12.87 -20.73 15.27
C PRO A 51 -11.34 -20.60 15.26
N GLY A 52 -10.77 -20.23 16.41
CA GLY A 52 -9.31 -20.11 16.56
C GLY A 52 -8.65 -18.90 15.89
N THR A 53 -9.41 -17.89 15.47
CA THR A 53 -8.87 -16.64 14.90
C THR A 53 -7.98 -15.91 15.92
N CYS A 54 -6.71 -15.69 15.59
CA CYS A 54 -5.73 -15.02 16.46
C CYS A 54 -5.74 -13.49 16.31
N ARG A 55 -5.92 -12.96 15.08
CA ARG A 55 -5.97 -11.52 14.79
C ARG A 55 -7.10 -11.19 13.82
N LEU A 56 -7.79 -10.09 14.09
CA LEU A 56 -8.96 -9.66 13.33
C LEU A 56 -8.86 -8.17 12.99
N TRP A 57 -9.06 -7.84 11.71
CA TRP A 57 -9.03 -6.45 11.23
C TRP A 57 -10.37 -6.06 10.65
N LEU A 58 -10.89 -4.88 11.02
CA LEU A 58 -12.00 -4.24 10.36
C LEU A 58 -11.48 -3.42 9.17
N MET A 59 -11.89 -3.82 7.97
CA MET A 59 -11.44 -3.23 6.70
C MET A 59 -12.58 -2.47 6.04
N SER A 60 -12.31 -1.25 5.58
CA SER A 60 -13.20 -0.51 4.66
C SER A 60 -12.39 0.30 3.66
N ARG A 61 -13.05 0.76 2.59
CA ARG A 61 -12.58 1.93 1.86
C ARG A 61 -12.56 3.12 2.80
N ALA A 62 -11.62 4.01 2.58
CA ALA A 62 -11.50 5.27 3.31
C ALA A 62 -11.24 6.42 2.33
N ALA A 63 -11.59 7.62 2.74
CA ALA A 63 -11.36 8.84 1.99
C ALA A 63 -11.18 10.03 2.95
N ARG A 64 -10.55 11.11 2.48
CA ARG A 64 -10.54 12.38 3.22
C ARG A 64 -11.77 13.20 2.80
N PRO A 65 -12.68 13.58 3.70
CA PRO A 65 -13.88 14.35 3.35
C PRO A 65 -13.62 15.58 2.48
N ALA A 66 -12.48 16.25 2.66
CA ALA A 66 -12.03 17.36 1.83
C ALA A 66 -11.76 16.97 0.36
N GLU A 67 -11.15 15.80 0.10
CA GLU A 67 -10.76 15.35 -1.24
C GLU A 67 -11.95 14.82 -2.05
N ILE A 68 -12.97 14.28 -1.37
CA ILE A 68 -14.24 13.83 -1.97
C ILE A 68 -15.34 14.89 -1.97
N GLY A 69 -15.09 16.09 -1.42
CA GLY A 69 -16.02 17.22 -1.42
C GLY A 69 -17.26 17.01 -0.54
N LEU A 70 -17.05 16.69 0.73
CA LEU A 70 -18.10 16.64 1.76
C LEU A 70 -18.00 17.81 2.76
N ASN A 71 -16.83 18.03 3.34
CA ASN A 71 -16.49 19.11 4.27
C ASN A 71 -14.95 19.24 4.34
N ASP A 72 -14.44 20.19 5.12
CA ASP A 72 -12.99 20.48 5.18
C ASP A 72 -12.17 19.51 6.07
N ASP A 73 -12.73 18.38 6.55
CA ASP A 73 -11.98 17.43 7.38
C ASP A 73 -10.85 16.75 6.57
N PRO A 74 -9.57 16.91 6.98
CA PRO A 74 -8.41 16.38 6.27
C PRO A 74 -8.06 14.94 6.68
N ARG A 75 -8.75 14.33 7.66
CA ARG A 75 -8.45 12.98 8.15
C ARG A 75 -8.84 11.93 7.13
N LEU A 76 -8.09 10.83 7.07
CA LEU A 76 -8.50 9.65 6.32
C LEU A 76 -9.56 8.90 7.14
N LEU A 77 -10.80 8.88 6.69
CA LEU A 77 -11.94 8.30 7.41
C LEU A 77 -12.50 7.09 6.64
N GLY A 78 -12.65 5.95 7.31
CA GLY A 78 -13.20 4.71 6.76
C GLY A 78 -14.67 4.50 7.11
N LEU A 79 -14.91 3.92 8.29
CA LEU A 79 -16.22 3.72 8.90
C LEU A 79 -16.31 4.51 10.22
N CYS A 80 -17.45 5.16 10.46
CA CYS A 80 -17.82 5.72 11.76
C CYS A 80 -18.41 4.60 12.62
N VAL A 81 -17.81 4.27 13.77
CA VAL A 81 -18.29 3.20 14.65
C VAL A 81 -19.07 3.78 15.83
N TYR A 82 -20.30 3.30 16.03
CA TYR A 82 -21.17 3.61 17.16
C TYR A 82 -21.18 2.50 18.22
N ALA A 83 -21.01 1.24 17.81
CA ALA A 83 -20.82 0.11 18.71
C ALA A 83 -20.24 -1.10 17.97
N ILE A 84 -19.57 -1.97 18.72
CA ILE A 84 -19.12 -3.29 18.29
C ILE A 84 -19.71 -4.31 19.26
N GLU A 85 -20.51 -5.24 18.78
CA GLU A 85 -21.08 -6.33 19.58
C GLU A 85 -20.40 -7.65 19.14
N VAL A 86 -20.00 -8.49 20.09
CA VAL A 86 -19.60 -9.89 19.83
C VAL A 86 -20.55 -10.81 20.57
N GLN A 87 -21.05 -11.81 19.86
CA GLN A 87 -21.95 -12.83 20.37
C GLN A 87 -21.24 -14.18 20.25
N THR A 88 -20.91 -14.79 21.39
CA THR A 88 -20.38 -16.15 21.47
C THR A 88 -21.50 -17.12 21.90
N ILE A 89 -21.18 -18.41 22.07
CA ILE A 89 -22.12 -19.37 22.66
C ILE A 89 -22.43 -19.02 24.14
N THR A 90 -21.54 -18.30 24.81
CA THR A 90 -21.55 -18.10 26.27
C THR A 90 -21.86 -16.67 26.72
N ALA A 91 -21.63 -15.65 25.88
CA ALA A 91 -21.76 -14.24 26.24
C ALA A 91 -22.10 -13.33 25.05
N ILE A 92 -22.61 -12.14 25.37
CA ILE A 92 -22.64 -11.00 24.45
C ILE A 92 -21.77 -9.89 25.06
N ILE A 93 -20.77 -9.43 24.31
CA ILE A 93 -19.80 -8.40 24.72
C ILE A 93 -20.01 -7.17 23.83
N THR A 94 -20.44 -6.05 24.41
CA THR A 94 -20.54 -4.76 23.70
C THR A 94 -19.33 -3.89 24.02
N LEU A 95 -18.52 -3.61 23.00
CA LEU A 95 -17.37 -2.71 23.05
C LEU A 95 -17.79 -1.34 22.53
N LYS A 96 -17.70 -0.33 23.40
CA LYS A 96 -18.09 1.06 23.11
C LYS A 96 -17.00 1.83 22.34
N PRO A 97 -17.34 2.87 21.56
CA PRO A 97 -16.37 3.71 20.85
C PRO A 97 -15.48 4.60 21.73
N ASP A 98 -15.71 4.66 23.04
CA ASP A 98 -14.80 5.30 24.01
C ASP A 98 -13.72 4.34 24.55
N SER A 99 -13.83 3.03 24.27
CA SER A 99 -12.94 2.01 24.81
C SER A 99 -11.45 2.24 24.48
N PRO A 100 -10.54 2.12 25.46
CA PRO A 100 -9.10 2.21 25.22
C PRO A 100 -8.54 1.02 24.42
N ALA A 101 -9.31 -0.06 24.25
CA ALA A 101 -8.90 -1.23 23.47
C ALA A 101 -8.96 -0.98 21.94
N LEU A 102 -9.73 0.01 21.47
CA LEU A 102 -9.84 0.35 20.05
C LEU A 102 -8.70 1.30 19.63
N CYS A 103 -7.50 0.75 19.44
CA CYS A 103 -6.26 1.52 19.27
C CYS A 103 -5.74 1.59 17.82
N GLU A 104 -5.21 0.51 17.23
CA GLU A 104 -4.62 0.59 15.88
C GLU A 104 -5.71 0.83 14.82
N GLY A 105 -5.51 1.83 13.96
CA GLY A 105 -6.40 2.21 12.87
C GLY A 105 -7.71 2.88 13.30
N PHE A 106 -7.79 3.35 14.54
CA PHE A 106 -8.88 4.18 15.04
C PHE A 106 -8.42 5.62 15.34
N HIS A 107 -9.29 6.60 15.07
CA HIS A 107 -9.14 7.99 15.49
C HIS A 107 -9.49 8.18 16.97
N LEU A 108 -9.37 9.41 17.49
CA LEU A 108 -9.90 9.75 18.81
C LEU A 108 -11.44 9.62 18.84
N THR A 109 -12.01 9.36 20.02
CA THR A 109 -13.47 9.39 20.22
C THR A 109 -14.00 10.81 20.08
N GLU A 110 -15.09 10.95 19.35
CA GLU A 110 -15.89 12.16 19.22
C GLU A 110 -17.23 11.97 19.94
N GLN A 111 -17.92 13.08 20.21
CA GLN A 111 -19.26 13.11 20.79
C GLN A 111 -20.17 13.88 19.83
N SER A 112 -21.27 13.27 19.41
CA SER A 112 -22.26 13.90 18.53
C SER A 112 -23.67 13.54 19.02
N ASP A 113 -24.52 14.54 19.25
CA ASP A 113 -25.89 14.40 19.77
C ASP A 113 -26.03 13.49 21.02
N GLY A 114 -25.00 13.46 21.87
CA GLY A 114 -24.94 12.63 23.08
C GLY A 114 -24.51 11.18 22.86
N ILE A 115 -24.11 10.83 21.64
CA ILE A 115 -23.59 9.52 21.24
C ILE A 115 -22.06 9.58 21.09
N SER A 116 -21.34 8.70 21.79
CA SER A 116 -19.92 8.44 21.54
C SER A 116 -19.74 7.77 20.18
N LEU A 117 -18.87 8.31 19.33
CA LEU A 117 -18.48 7.69 18.06
C LEU A 117 -16.95 7.69 17.89
N ARG A 118 -16.42 6.75 17.09
CA ARG A 118 -14.99 6.72 16.76
C ARG A 118 -14.81 6.26 15.30
N TRP A 119 -14.12 7.05 14.50
CA TRP A 119 -13.83 6.71 13.11
C TRP A 119 -12.66 5.72 13.00
N THR A 120 -12.68 4.84 11.99
CA THR A 120 -11.50 4.11 11.52
C THR A 120 -10.73 4.90 10.45
N ASP A 121 -9.49 4.55 10.19
CA ASP A 121 -8.70 5.01 9.03
C ASP A 121 -8.92 4.17 7.75
N GLY A 122 -9.60 3.03 7.88
CA GLY A 122 -9.82 2.03 6.82
C GLY A 122 -9.22 0.64 7.12
N LYS A 123 -8.32 0.52 8.11
CA LYS A 123 -7.67 -0.74 8.54
C LYS A 123 -7.46 -0.79 10.06
N ALA A 124 -8.52 -1.03 10.82
CA ALA A 124 -8.49 -1.03 12.29
C ALA A 124 -8.29 -2.44 12.89
N GLU A 125 -7.43 -2.60 13.91
CA GLU A 125 -7.29 -3.89 14.63
C GLU A 125 -8.43 -4.03 15.65
N LEU A 126 -9.14 -5.15 15.60
CA LEU A 126 -10.15 -5.49 16.59
C LEU A 126 -9.49 -6.28 17.74
N PRO A 127 -9.76 -5.94 19.02
CA PRO A 127 -9.06 -6.56 20.15
C PRO A 127 -9.17 -8.09 20.16
N GLY A 128 -8.05 -8.79 20.33
CA GLY A 128 -8.00 -10.26 20.23
C GLY A 128 -8.93 -11.02 21.19
N PHE A 129 -9.34 -10.41 22.31
CA PHE A 129 -10.35 -11.01 23.21
C PHE A 129 -11.74 -11.14 22.57
N LEU A 130 -12.02 -10.44 21.47
CA LEU A 130 -13.23 -10.59 20.65
C LEU A 130 -13.23 -11.88 19.79
N CYS A 131 -12.09 -12.58 19.70
CA CYS A 131 -11.89 -13.74 18.84
C CYS A 131 -11.61 -15.05 19.62
N ALA A 132 -11.51 -14.97 20.94
CA ALA A 132 -10.96 -16.01 21.81
C ALA A 132 -11.94 -17.15 22.18
N ASP A 133 -12.81 -17.56 21.26
CA ASP A 133 -13.71 -18.71 21.43
C ASP A 133 -13.36 -19.82 20.43
N ASP A 134 -13.06 -21.01 20.94
CA ASP A 134 -12.74 -22.23 20.17
C ASP A 134 -13.92 -22.72 19.30
N ASN A 135 -15.12 -22.16 19.47
CA ASN A 135 -16.30 -22.44 18.68
C ASN A 135 -16.59 -21.36 17.60
N GLY A 136 -15.77 -20.30 17.54
CA GLY A 136 -16.03 -19.11 16.73
C GLY A 136 -17.04 -18.17 17.36
N ALA A 137 -17.26 -17.01 16.72
CA ALA A 137 -18.12 -15.95 17.26
C ALA A 137 -18.82 -15.14 16.15
N VAL A 138 -19.91 -14.46 16.48
CA VAL A 138 -20.61 -13.55 15.57
C VAL A 138 -20.29 -12.10 15.97
N LEU A 139 -19.63 -11.36 15.09
CA LEU A 139 -19.34 -9.93 15.25
C LEU A 139 -20.43 -9.10 14.57
N VAL A 140 -21.00 -8.12 15.27
CA VAL A 140 -21.88 -7.10 14.69
C VAL A 140 -21.23 -5.74 14.83
N ILE A 141 -20.94 -5.11 13.68
CA ILE A 141 -20.48 -3.71 13.60
C ILE A 141 -21.70 -2.81 13.39
N ILE A 142 -21.80 -1.78 14.23
CA ILE A 142 -22.86 -0.75 14.15
C ILE A 142 -22.19 0.59 13.87
N GLY A 143 -22.58 1.24 12.77
CA GLY A 143 -21.85 2.39 12.26
C GLY A 143 -22.44 3.03 11.02
N GLU A 144 -21.75 4.05 10.52
CA GLU A 144 -22.08 4.75 9.27
C GLU A 144 -20.84 4.82 8.35
N ALA A 145 -21.05 4.60 7.05
CA ALA A 145 -20.03 4.73 6.02
C ALA A 145 -20.03 6.14 5.43
N LEU A 146 -18.91 6.60 4.86
CA LEU A 146 -18.91 7.83 4.08
C LEU A 146 -19.89 7.68 2.89
N PRO A 147 -20.69 8.71 2.55
CA PRO A 147 -21.68 8.64 1.48
C PRO A 147 -21.06 8.58 0.06
N ARG A 148 -19.73 8.62 -0.05
CA ARG A 148 -18.98 8.34 -1.27
C ARG A 148 -17.52 8.03 -0.95
N TYR A 149 -16.92 7.15 -1.74
CA TYR A 149 -15.50 6.84 -1.82
C TYR A 149 -15.02 7.00 -3.26
N HIS A 150 -13.71 7.16 -3.48
CA HIS A 150 -13.14 7.06 -4.83
C HIS A 150 -13.24 5.62 -5.35
N ARG A 151 -13.94 5.44 -6.47
CA ARG A 151 -14.08 4.14 -7.13
C ARG A 151 -12.94 3.97 -8.12
N LEU A 152 -11.88 3.30 -7.70
CA LEU A 152 -10.88 2.79 -8.63
C LEU A 152 -11.51 1.62 -9.41
N PRO A 153 -11.44 1.60 -10.76
CA PRO A 153 -11.78 0.42 -11.53
C PRO A 153 -10.88 -0.75 -11.12
N LEU A 154 -11.45 -1.94 -10.89
CA LEU A 154 -10.70 -3.13 -10.42
C LEU A 154 -9.56 -3.54 -11.38
N GLU A 155 -9.71 -3.28 -12.67
CA GLU A 155 -8.67 -3.48 -13.68
C GLU A 155 -7.48 -2.52 -13.47
N GLN A 156 -7.72 -1.29 -13.01
CA GLN A 156 -6.68 -0.29 -12.78
C GLN A 156 -5.94 -0.52 -11.46
N THR A 157 -6.59 -0.99 -10.40
CA THR A 157 -5.89 -1.34 -9.15
C THR A 157 -4.92 -2.50 -9.38
N SER A 158 -5.36 -3.55 -10.09
CA SER A 158 -4.50 -4.66 -10.52
C SER A 158 -3.36 -4.17 -11.43
N MET A 159 -3.66 -3.43 -12.50
CA MET A 159 -2.62 -2.93 -13.41
C MET A 159 -1.58 -2.03 -12.71
N LEU A 160 -1.97 -1.20 -11.73
CA LEU A 160 -1.02 -0.35 -11.01
C LEU A 160 -0.20 -1.13 -9.97
N GLY A 161 -0.81 -2.08 -9.25
CA GLY A 161 -0.07 -2.90 -8.29
C GLY A 161 0.93 -3.85 -8.94
N ASP A 162 0.62 -4.38 -10.13
CA ASP A 162 1.49 -5.28 -10.90
C ASP A 162 2.45 -4.56 -11.87
N ALA A 163 2.20 -3.32 -12.30
CA ALA A 163 3.13 -2.63 -13.20
C ALA A 163 4.47 -2.24 -12.54
N PHE A 164 4.51 -2.11 -11.21
CA PHE A 164 5.60 -1.46 -10.49
C PHE A 164 6.26 -2.34 -9.42
N GLU A 165 7.58 -2.16 -9.20
CA GLU A 165 8.32 -2.81 -8.11
C GLU A 165 9.25 -1.82 -7.38
N ASN A 166 9.29 -1.88 -6.04
CA ASN A 166 10.05 -0.94 -5.21
C ASN A 166 11.55 -1.26 -5.18
N LEU A 167 12.42 -0.29 -5.46
CA LEU A 167 13.87 -0.34 -5.22
C LEU A 167 14.28 0.21 -3.83
N GLY A 168 13.32 0.51 -2.95
CA GLY A 168 13.58 0.80 -1.54
C GLY A 168 13.43 2.28 -1.21
N SER A 169 14.50 2.89 -0.71
CA SER A 169 14.48 4.12 0.11
C SER A 169 13.71 3.94 1.42
N ASN A 170 12.40 3.71 1.36
CA ASN A 170 11.60 3.36 2.52
C ASN A 170 10.35 2.54 2.15
N CYS A 171 9.52 2.27 3.16
CA CYS A 171 8.35 1.40 3.07
C CYS A 171 7.16 2.00 2.30
N ASP A 172 7.16 3.31 1.99
CA ASP A 172 5.95 4.04 1.60
C ASP A 172 5.32 3.52 0.29
N PHE A 173 6.14 3.10 -0.68
CA PHE A 173 5.61 2.46 -1.90
C PHE A 173 5.09 1.04 -1.64
N GLY A 174 5.73 0.29 -0.73
CA GLY A 174 5.25 -1.01 -0.27
C GLY A 174 3.91 -0.93 0.45
N LEU A 175 3.68 0.18 1.18
CA LEU A 175 2.41 0.53 1.83
C LEU A 175 1.36 0.99 0.82
N PHE A 176 1.72 1.79 -0.19
CA PHE A 176 0.83 2.10 -1.32
C PHE A 176 0.38 0.85 -2.06
N GLN A 177 1.29 -0.08 -2.38
CA GLN A 177 0.93 -1.39 -2.94
C GLN A 177 -0.01 -2.17 -2.02
N ARG A 178 0.20 -2.15 -0.69
CA ARG A 178 -0.70 -2.80 0.28
C ARG A 178 -2.09 -2.12 0.32
N HIS A 179 -2.17 -0.80 0.21
CA HIS A 179 -3.42 -0.05 0.09
C HIS A 179 -4.18 -0.41 -1.19
N LEU A 180 -3.48 -0.69 -2.30
CA LEU A 180 -4.05 -1.29 -3.52
C LEU A 180 -4.35 -2.80 -3.39
N GLY A 181 -4.25 -3.41 -2.20
CA GLY A 181 -4.47 -4.85 -1.96
C GLY A 181 -3.30 -5.78 -2.32
N HIS A 182 -2.20 -5.27 -2.88
CA HIS A 182 -1.07 -6.05 -3.39
C HIS A 182 -0.07 -6.44 -2.28
N SER A 183 -0.58 -7.13 -1.25
CA SER A 183 0.23 -7.59 -0.11
C SER A 183 1.28 -8.62 -0.51
N GLY A 184 1.02 -9.48 -1.50
CA GLY A 184 1.86 -10.63 -1.86
C GLY A 184 3.10 -10.35 -2.73
N VAL A 185 3.45 -9.10 -3.04
CA VAL A 185 4.62 -8.79 -3.89
C VAL A 185 5.94 -9.13 -3.18
N VAL A 186 6.59 -10.19 -3.65
CA VAL A 186 7.93 -10.64 -3.21
C VAL A 186 9.00 -9.85 -3.96
N SER A 187 9.78 -9.03 -3.27
CA SER A 187 10.86 -8.22 -3.85
C SER A 187 11.97 -7.94 -2.84
N LEU A 188 13.21 -7.81 -3.31
CA LEU A 188 14.41 -7.63 -2.47
C LEU A 188 14.35 -6.37 -1.61
N LEU A 189 13.95 -5.25 -2.21
CA LEU A 189 14.12 -3.91 -1.63
C LEU A 189 12.80 -3.32 -1.09
N ARG A 190 11.69 -4.08 -1.13
CA ARG A 190 10.35 -3.60 -0.75
C ARG A 190 10.28 -2.98 0.65
N TRP A 191 11.07 -3.51 1.58
CA TRP A 191 11.18 -3.08 2.98
C TRP A 191 12.64 -2.75 3.35
N ALA A 192 13.49 -2.46 2.37
CA ALA A 192 14.90 -2.10 2.60
C ALA A 192 15.04 -0.58 2.73
N ASN A 193 15.78 -0.13 3.75
CA ASN A 193 16.26 1.25 3.81
C ASN A 193 17.61 1.32 3.10
N ILE A 194 17.65 2.07 1.99
CA ILE A 194 18.80 2.22 1.09
C ILE A 194 18.77 3.61 0.47
N ASN A 195 19.86 4.38 0.56
CA ASN A 195 19.96 5.68 -0.09
C ASN A 195 20.30 5.52 -1.59
N TYR A 196 20.16 6.61 -2.36
CA TYR A 196 20.30 6.53 -3.81
C TYR A 196 21.73 6.17 -4.27
N ARG A 197 22.76 6.55 -3.49
CA ARG A 197 24.17 6.29 -3.80
C ARG A 197 24.50 4.81 -3.59
N ASP A 198 24.02 4.21 -2.49
CA ASP A 198 24.16 2.77 -2.22
C ASP A 198 23.31 1.91 -3.17
N LEU A 199 22.17 2.42 -3.66
CA LEU A 199 21.41 1.75 -4.73
C LEU A 199 22.14 1.77 -6.08
N ILE A 200 22.75 2.89 -6.47
CA ILE A 200 23.58 2.96 -7.70
C ILE A 200 24.73 1.95 -7.60
N ASN A 201 25.52 2.02 -6.52
CA ASN A 201 26.61 1.08 -6.22
C ASN A 201 26.13 -0.39 -6.21
N GLY A 202 24.95 -0.66 -5.65
CA GLY A 202 24.30 -1.97 -5.65
C GLY A 202 23.92 -2.46 -7.04
N LEU A 203 23.38 -1.61 -7.90
CA LEU A 203 23.04 -1.96 -9.29
C LEU A 203 24.30 -2.22 -10.13
N GLU A 204 25.30 -1.33 -10.06
CA GLU A 204 26.58 -1.45 -10.78
C GLU A 204 27.28 -2.78 -10.47
N HIS A 205 27.37 -3.14 -9.19
CA HIS A 205 27.96 -4.41 -8.72
C HIS A 205 26.97 -5.58 -8.70
N ARG A 206 25.77 -5.43 -9.29
CA ARG A 206 24.70 -6.44 -9.35
C ARG A 206 24.40 -7.09 -8.00
N PHE A 207 24.51 -6.31 -6.92
CA PHE A 207 24.37 -6.70 -5.52
C PHE A 207 25.21 -7.92 -5.11
N GLU A 208 26.47 -7.97 -5.50
CA GLU A 208 27.41 -9.01 -5.09
C GLU A 208 27.60 -9.10 -3.56
N GLY A 209 27.89 -10.31 -3.05
CA GLY A 209 27.98 -10.58 -1.62
C GLY A 209 26.64 -10.71 -0.87
N LEU A 210 25.49 -10.30 -1.45
CA LEU A 210 24.20 -10.41 -0.77
C LEU A 210 23.85 -11.85 -0.36
N GLY A 211 23.66 -12.04 0.95
CA GLY A 211 23.38 -13.32 1.56
C GLY A 211 24.60 -14.23 1.68
N ASP A 212 25.82 -13.75 1.41
CA ASP A 212 27.02 -14.43 1.88
C ASP A 212 27.17 -14.26 3.39
N SER A 213 27.49 -15.34 4.10
CA SER A 213 27.63 -15.35 5.57
C SER A 213 28.90 -14.66 6.08
N SER A 214 29.85 -14.31 5.20
CA SER A 214 31.00 -13.47 5.52
C SER A 214 30.70 -11.96 5.42
N GLU A 215 29.63 -11.58 4.71
CA GLU A 215 29.26 -10.18 4.45
C GLU A 215 27.87 -9.78 4.98
N THR A 216 27.05 -10.75 5.34
CA THR A 216 25.71 -10.57 5.89
C THR A 216 25.75 -10.93 7.37
N SER A 217 25.34 -9.99 8.23
CA SER A 217 25.26 -10.20 9.68
C SER A 217 23.86 -9.95 10.22
N LEU A 218 23.57 -10.49 11.41
CA LEU A 218 22.30 -10.29 12.11
C LEU A 218 22.50 -9.30 13.26
N ILE A 219 21.89 -8.11 13.15
CA ILE A 219 21.89 -7.07 14.18
C ILE A 219 20.57 -7.04 14.95
N ASP A 220 20.62 -6.47 16.15
CA ASP A 220 19.48 -6.39 17.06
C ASP A 220 18.90 -4.96 17.05
N ASP A 221 17.58 -4.88 16.93
CA ASP A 221 16.77 -3.68 16.95
C ASP A 221 15.41 -4.07 17.58
N ASN A 222 14.31 -3.39 17.30
CA ASN A 222 12.97 -3.86 17.68
C ASN A 222 12.61 -5.23 17.04
N ASP A 223 13.25 -5.55 15.91
CA ASP A 223 13.27 -6.85 15.26
C ASP A 223 14.71 -7.24 14.91
N TYR A 224 14.99 -8.53 14.70
CA TYR A 224 16.27 -8.93 14.11
C TYR A 224 16.37 -8.38 12.69
N ARG A 225 17.50 -7.77 12.32
CA ARG A 225 17.72 -7.24 10.97
C ARG A 225 18.95 -7.83 10.32
N LEU A 226 18.84 -8.10 9.02
CA LEU A 226 19.98 -8.45 8.19
C LEU A 226 20.69 -7.16 7.81
N GLN A 227 21.95 -7.00 8.23
CA GLN A 227 22.84 -5.96 7.73
C GLN A 227 23.72 -6.54 6.62
N THR A 228 23.87 -5.77 5.54
CA THR A 228 24.69 -6.08 4.37
C THR A 228 25.59 -4.89 4.04
N ARG A 229 26.50 -5.04 3.06
CA ARG A 229 27.33 -3.93 2.55
C ARG A 229 26.56 -2.79 1.85
N TYR A 230 25.27 -2.98 1.52
CA TYR A 230 24.46 -2.00 0.76
C TYR A 230 23.27 -1.44 1.53
N PHE A 231 22.62 -2.26 2.35
CA PHE A 231 21.37 -1.90 3.04
C PHE A 231 21.08 -2.78 4.26
N ARG A 232 20.09 -2.36 5.05
CA ARG A 232 19.48 -3.16 6.13
C ARG A 232 18.08 -3.61 5.74
N LEU A 233 17.73 -4.84 6.14
CA LEU A 233 16.42 -5.45 5.86
C LEU A 233 15.84 -6.07 7.14
N HIS A 234 14.55 -5.82 7.38
CA HIS A 234 13.77 -6.46 8.45
C HIS A 234 13.66 -7.97 8.24
N THR A 235 13.82 -8.76 9.30
CA THR A 235 13.38 -10.18 9.28
C THR A 235 11.93 -10.34 9.73
N PHE A 236 11.33 -9.29 10.32
CA PHE A 236 10.03 -9.32 11.00
C PHE A 236 9.96 -10.34 12.16
N THR A 237 11.11 -10.85 12.61
CA THR A 237 11.24 -11.73 13.78
C THR A 237 11.64 -10.87 14.99
N PRO A 238 10.81 -10.77 16.05
CA PRO A 238 11.17 -10.02 17.25
C PRO A 238 12.43 -10.58 17.92
N VAL A 239 13.25 -9.71 18.52
CA VAL A 239 14.47 -10.15 19.23
C VAL A 239 14.08 -11.07 20.39
N GLY A 240 14.72 -12.24 20.48
CA GLY A 240 14.37 -13.29 21.45
C GLY A 240 13.29 -14.27 20.98
N GLN A 241 12.76 -14.13 19.76
CA GLN A 241 11.83 -15.07 19.13
C GLN A 241 12.44 -15.69 17.86
N GLY A 242 11.76 -16.69 17.27
CA GLY A 242 12.12 -17.26 15.97
C GLY A 242 13.28 -18.26 15.94
N GLY A 243 13.69 -18.80 17.08
CA GLY A 243 14.71 -19.86 17.17
C GLY A 243 16.13 -19.32 17.35
N GLU A 244 17.13 -20.08 16.90
CA GLU A 244 18.53 -19.68 17.04
C GLU A 244 18.89 -18.53 16.09
N ARG A 245 19.66 -17.54 16.59
CA ARG A 245 20.24 -16.46 15.76
C ARG A 245 20.97 -16.99 14.51
N ALA A 246 21.66 -18.12 14.65
CA ALA A 246 22.38 -18.76 13.56
C ALA A 246 21.43 -19.29 12.48
N GLU A 247 20.23 -19.76 12.85
CA GLU A 247 19.21 -20.21 11.91
C GLU A 247 18.50 -19.05 11.20
N ILE A 248 18.17 -17.99 11.96
CA ILE A 248 17.61 -16.75 11.42
C ILE A 248 18.57 -16.15 10.38
N LEU A 249 19.89 -16.14 10.68
CA LEU A 249 20.91 -15.69 9.72
C LEU A 249 21.04 -16.63 8.51
N ARG A 250 21.06 -17.97 8.69
CA ARG A 250 21.09 -18.94 7.55
C ARG A 250 19.91 -18.72 6.60
N THR A 251 18.71 -18.59 7.15
CA THR A 251 17.45 -18.40 6.40
C THR A 251 17.40 -17.02 5.74
N GLY A 252 17.84 -15.97 6.42
CA GLY A 252 18.00 -14.63 5.85
C GLY A 252 18.98 -14.60 4.68
N CYS A 253 20.15 -15.24 4.83
CA CYS A 253 21.14 -15.39 3.77
C CYS A 253 20.62 -16.17 2.55
N ALA A 254 19.87 -17.25 2.75
CA ALA A 254 19.21 -17.97 1.67
C ALA A 254 18.16 -17.09 0.94
N THR A 255 17.39 -16.32 1.71
CA THR A 255 16.37 -15.39 1.21
C THR A 255 16.97 -14.26 0.38
N LEU A 256 18.04 -13.60 0.87
CA LEU A 256 18.76 -12.55 0.13
C LEU A 256 19.31 -13.08 -1.20
N ARG A 257 19.93 -14.27 -1.23
CA ARG A 257 20.41 -14.90 -2.47
C ARG A 257 19.29 -15.17 -3.48
N LEU A 258 18.09 -15.57 -3.01
CA LEU A 258 16.92 -15.78 -3.87
C LEU A 258 16.37 -14.45 -4.42
N LEU A 259 16.17 -13.46 -3.54
CA LEU A 259 15.62 -12.16 -3.89
C LEU A 259 16.56 -11.36 -4.82
N ARG A 260 17.89 -11.46 -4.64
CA ARG A 260 18.89 -10.94 -5.59
C ARG A 260 18.68 -11.50 -6.99
N ARG A 261 18.57 -12.84 -7.12
CA ARG A 261 18.35 -13.49 -8.43
C ARG A 261 17.02 -13.08 -9.07
N LYS A 262 15.95 -12.96 -8.28
CA LYS A 262 14.66 -12.43 -8.76
C LYS A 262 14.84 -11.01 -9.31
N LEU A 263 15.37 -10.08 -8.51
CA LEU A 263 15.51 -8.68 -8.90
C LEU A 263 16.29 -8.52 -10.22
N LEU A 264 17.45 -9.17 -10.34
CA LEU A 264 18.25 -9.12 -11.56
C LEU A 264 17.52 -9.72 -12.78
N HIS A 265 16.68 -10.74 -12.57
CA HIS A 265 15.85 -11.34 -13.62
C HIS A 265 14.71 -10.39 -14.06
N ASP A 266 13.98 -9.78 -13.13
CA ASP A 266 12.89 -8.84 -13.45
C ASP A 266 13.40 -7.56 -14.13
N ILE A 267 14.61 -7.10 -13.79
CA ILE A 267 15.30 -6.02 -14.52
C ILE A 267 15.69 -6.48 -15.93
N SER A 268 16.32 -7.66 -16.08
CA SER A 268 16.74 -8.18 -17.40
C SER A 268 15.59 -8.50 -18.35
N THR A 269 14.40 -8.80 -17.83
CA THR A 269 13.18 -9.09 -18.60
C THR A 269 12.26 -7.88 -18.80
N ALA A 270 12.59 -6.72 -18.21
CA ALA A 270 11.76 -5.51 -18.23
C ALA A 270 10.28 -5.71 -17.84
N ARG A 271 10.02 -6.67 -16.93
CA ARG A 271 8.67 -7.06 -16.49
C ARG A 271 7.95 -5.96 -15.69
N ARG A 272 8.71 -5.06 -15.07
CA ARG A 272 8.23 -4.00 -14.15
C ARG A 272 8.83 -2.65 -14.55
N ILE A 273 8.13 -1.57 -14.24
CA ILE A 273 8.76 -0.26 -14.04
C ILE A 273 9.22 -0.22 -12.58
N PHE A 274 10.51 -0.06 -12.36
CA PHE A 274 11.06 0.05 -11.02
C PHE A 274 10.83 1.44 -10.44
N VAL A 275 10.56 1.53 -9.14
CA VAL A 275 10.28 2.78 -8.44
C VAL A 275 11.35 3.03 -7.40
N PHE A 276 11.95 4.22 -7.42
CA PHE A 276 12.82 4.69 -6.36
C PHE A 276 12.46 6.11 -5.95
N ARG A 277 12.09 6.30 -4.68
CA ARG A 277 11.83 7.62 -4.08
C ARG A 277 13.10 8.13 -3.40
N SER A 278 13.29 9.45 -3.30
CA SER A 278 14.29 10.03 -2.39
C SER A 278 13.78 11.28 -1.67
N PRO A 279 14.01 11.43 -0.35
CA PRO A 279 13.91 12.70 0.36
C PRO A 279 15.19 13.55 0.29
N ASP A 280 16.27 13.02 -0.28
CA ASP A 280 17.56 13.69 -0.41
C ASP A 280 17.47 14.80 -1.48
N PRO A 281 17.77 16.08 -1.15
CA PRO A 281 17.75 17.17 -2.13
C PRO A 281 18.84 17.03 -3.20
N ASP A 282 19.90 16.25 -2.98
CA ASP A 282 20.91 15.94 -4.00
C ASP A 282 20.39 14.94 -5.06
N PHE A 283 19.20 14.37 -4.89
CA PHE A 283 18.62 13.43 -5.85
C PHE A 283 17.93 14.15 -7.03
N ASP A 284 18.75 14.89 -7.77
CA ASP A 284 18.36 15.68 -8.94
C ASP A 284 18.24 14.84 -10.23
N HIS A 285 17.95 15.50 -11.37
CA HIS A 285 17.88 14.81 -12.67
C HIS A 285 19.21 14.17 -13.12
N ALA A 286 20.36 14.62 -12.63
CA ALA A 286 21.64 13.98 -12.92
C ALA A 286 21.79 12.68 -12.10
N ALA A 287 21.48 12.70 -10.80
CA ALA A 287 21.44 11.51 -9.95
C ALA A 287 20.43 10.46 -10.46
N MET A 288 19.25 10.90 -10.93
CA MET A 288 18.25 10.03 -11.57
C MET A 288 18.79 9.37 -12.85
N ARG A 289 19.54 10.10 -13.70
CA ARG A 289 20.15 9.54 -14.91
C ARG A 289 21.30 8.57 -14.62
N LEU A 290 22.09 8.81 -13.56
CA LEU A 290 23.11 7.86 -13.10
C LEU A 290 22.46 6.54 -12.65
N MET A 291 21.36 6.61 -11.88
CA MET A 291 20.60 5.42 -11.48
C MET A 291 19.98 4.67 -12.66
N ALA A 292 19.43 5.40 -13.64
CA ALA A 292 18.93 4.80 -14.88
C ALA A 292 20.05 4.11 -15.69
N HIS A 293 21.25 4.70 -15.72
CA HIS A 293 22.40 4.09 -16.38
C HIS A 293 22.81 2.77 -15.70
N ALA A 294 22.96 2.78 -14.38
CA ALA A 294 23.27 1.57 -13.59
C ALA A 294 22.20 0.46 -13.76
N LEU A 295 20.91 0.83 -13.82
CA LEU A 295 19.83 -0.11 -14.11
C LEU A 295 19.92 -0.67 -15.54
N SER A 296 20.17 0.20 -16.53
CA SER A 296 20.26 -0.17 -17.95
C SER A 296 21.39 -1.14 -18.27
N ALA A 297 22.47 -1.12 -17.47
CA ALA A 297 23.58 -2.08 -17.56
C ALA A 297 23.18 -3.52 -17.15
N ILE A 298 22.05 -3.69 -16.47
CA ILE A 298 21.46 -5.01 -16.12
C ILE A 298 20.37 -5.41 -17.12
N GLY A 299 19.53 -4.46 -17.56
CA GLY A 299 18.46 -4.73 -18.52
C GLY A 299 17.57 -3.52 -18.83
N PRO A 300 16.68 -3.62 -19.84
CA PRO A 300 15.91 -2.50 -20.38
C PRO A 300 14.65 -2.16 -19.56
N ALA A 301 14.66 -2.41 -18.25
CA ALA A 301 13.52 -2.08 -17.38
C ALA A 301 13.39 -0.57 -17.18
N GLY A 302 12.14 -0.08 -17.16
CA GLY A 302 11.86 1.34 -16.89
C GLY A 302 12.14 1.71 -15.43
N LEU A 303 12.46 2.98 -15.20
CA LEU A 303 12.72 3.56 -13.88
C LEU A 303 11.86 4.82 -13.65
N LEU A 304 11.13 4.83 -12.54
CA LEU A 304 10.41 5.97 -12.00
C LEU A 304 11.16 6.46 -10.75
N CYS A 305 11.83 7.60 -10.88
CA CYS A 305 12.48 8.30 -9.78
C CYS A 305 11.52 9.32 -9.18
N VAL A 306 11.35 9.35 -7.84
CA VAL A 306 10.33 10.19 -7.19
C VAL A 306 10.93 11.12 -6.13
N GLY A 307 10.80 12.43 -6.35
CA GLY A 307 11.24 13.48 -5.42
C GLY A 307 10.09 14.18 -4.68
N LEU A 308 10.44 15.11 -3.80
CA LEU A 308 9.50 16.12 -3.29
C LEU A 308 9.29 17.22 -4.33
N ARG A 309 8.06 17.69 -4.45
CA ARG A 309 7.65 18.78 -5.36
C ARG A 309 7.96 20.15 -4.77
N GLY A 310 8.53 21.04 -5.56
CA GLY A 310 8.65 22.46 -5.21
C GLY A 310 7.30 23.18 -5.26
N ALA A 311 7.09 24.17 -4.40
CA ALA A 311 5.82 24.89 -4.25
C ALA A 311 5.38 25.74 -5.48
N SER A 312 6.13 25.69 -6.59
CA SER A 312 5.98 26.57 -7.75
C SER A 312 5.99 25.82 -9.10
N GLU A 313 5.85 24.50 -9.11
CA GLU A 313 6.03 23.66 -10.31
C GLU A 313 4.71 23.31 -11.04
N ALA A 314 4.82 22.87 -12.30
CA ALA A 314 3.74 22.76 -13.29
C ALA A 314 2.65 21.71 -12.97
N THR A 315 1.50 21.76 -13.66
CA THR A 315 0.31 20.93 -13.36
C THR A 315 0.58 19.42 -13.36
N ASP A 316 1.43 18.94 -14.27
CA ASP A 316 1.79 17.53 -14.35
C ASP A 316 2.66 17.08 -13.15
N ARG A 317 2.62 15.78 -12.85
CA ARG A 317 3.36 15.17 -11.73
C ARG A 317 4.52 14.29 -12.17
N VAL A 318 4.60 13.97 -13.47
CA VAL A 318 5.63 13.10 -14.04
C VAL A 318 6.14 13.64 -15.37
N THR A 319 7.47 13.71 -15.50
CA THR A 319 8.18 14.11 -16.72
C THR A 319 9.02 12.94 -17.22
N CYS A 320 8.91 12.58 -18.51
CA CYS A 320 9.87 11.67 -19.14
C CYS A 320 11.21 12.41 -19.36
N LEU A 321 12.29 11.91 -18.76
CA LEU A 321 13.63 12.51 -18.87
C LEU A 321 14.41 11.97 -20.08
N GLN A 322 14.11 10.74 -20.48
CA GLN A 322 14.60 9.97 -21.62
C GLN A 322 13.74 8.69 -21.69
N PRO A 323 13.65 7.99 -22.84
CA PRO A 323 12.84 6.76 -22.93
C PRO A 323 13.14 5.78 -21.80
N GLY A 324 12.10 5.34 -21.09
CA GLY A 324 12.23 4.45 -19.94
C GLY A 324 12.66 5.10 -18.61
N LEU A 325 12.94 6.41 -18.54
CA LEU A 325 13.21 7.12 -17.28
C LEU A 325 12.21 8.26 -17.05
N TYR A 326 11.55 8.23 -15.90
CA TYR A 326 10.50 9.15 -15.52
C TYR A 326 10.83 9.81 -14.17
N ALA A 327 10.74 11.13 -14.08
CA ALA A 327 10.84 11.89 -12.83
C ALA A 327 9.43 12.24 -12.34
N GLY A 328 9.03 11.67 -11.20
CA GLY A 328 7.76 11.90 -10.52
C GLY A 328 7.90 12.75 -9.27
N TYR A 329 6.82 13.42 -8.86
CA TYR A 329 6.85 14.36 -7.73
C TYR A 329 5.61 14.25 -6.82
N LEU A 330 5.87 14.12 -5.50
CA LEU A 330 4.83 14.14 -4.45
C LEU A 330 4.94 15.43 -3.62
N SER A 331 3.81 15.94 -3.12
CA SER A 331 3.76 17.16 -2.30
C SER A 331 4.39 16.97 -0.91
N ARG A 332 4.34 15.74 -0.40
CA ARG A 332 4.81 15.32 0.92
C ARG A 332 5.20 13.85 0.89
N PHE A 333 6.03 13.44 1.83
CA PHE A 333 6.23 12.03 2.16
C PHE A 333 5.74 11.76 3.58
N VAL A 334 4.74 10.89 3.73
CA VAL A 334 4.25 10.40 5.03
C VAL A 334 3.99 8.90 4.87
N ALA A 335 4.52 8.11 5.80
CA ALA A 335 4.54 6.65 5.68
C ALA A 335 3.17 6.01 5.97
N ALA A 336 2.48 6.45 7.03
CA ALA A 336 1.21 5.85 7.46
C ALA A 336 0.06 6.15 6.48
N ASP A 337 -0.23 7.44 6.25
CA ASP A 337 -1.45 7.89 5.56
C ASP A 337 -1.25 8.21 4.07
N GLY A 338 -0.14 7.72 3.49
CA GLY A 338 0.31 8.03 2.15
C GLY A 338 0.73 9.50 1.95
N PRO A 339 0.99 9.90 0.70
CA PRO A 339 -0.17 10.28 -0.13
C PRO A 339 -0.46 9.25 -1.24
N PHE A 340 -1.41 8.34 -0.98
CA PHE A 340 -1.74 7.26 -1.91
C PHE A 340 -2.39 7.75 -3.21
N ASP A 341 -3.17 8.83 -3.15
CA ASP A 341 -3.71 9.51 -4.33
C ASP A 341 -2.62 10.10 -5.23
N GLU A 342 -1.60 10.74 -4.65
CA GLU A 342 -0.48 11.29 -5.42
C GLU A 342 0.39 10.17 -6.01
N TRP A 343 0.59 9.07 -5.27
CA TRP A 343 1.25 7.86 -5.78
C TRP A 343 0.50 7.23 -6.95
N ARG A 344 -0.83 7.11 -6.86
CA ARG A 344 -1.69 6.64 -7.97
C ARG A 344 -1.55 7.55 -9.18
N ASP A 345 -1.66 8.86 -8.99
CA ASP A 345 -1.61 9.82 -10.09
C ASP A 345 -0.23 9.78 -10.79
N VAL A 346 0.87 9.70 -10.02
CA VAL A 346 2.23 9.49 -10.53
C VAL A 346 2.37 8.17 -11.29
N CYS A 347 1.93 7.04 -10.72
CA CYS A 347 2.02 5.73 -11.39
C CYS A 347 1.17 5.67 -12.67
N THR A 348 0.01 6.35 -12.69
CA THR A 348 -0.89 6.42 -13.84
C THR A 348 -0.29 7.26 -14.98
N GLN A 349 0.28 8.44 -14.67
CA GLN A 349 1.00 9.26 -15.66
C GLN A 349 2.22 8.54 -16.22
N THR A 350 2.98 7.85 -15.36
CA THR A 350 4.14 7.03 -15.76
C THR A 350 3.73 5.91 -16.73
N LEU A 351 2.63 5.19 -16.45
CA LEU A 351 2.12 4.15 -17.36
C LEU A 351 1.62 4.70 -18.70
N ALA A 352 1.11 5.94 -18.74
CA ALA A 352 0.73 6.58 -20.00
C ALA A 352 1.98 6.92 -20.83
N LEU A 353 3.01 7.50 -20.21
CA LEU A 353 4.29 7.80 -20.86
C LEU A 353 5.01 6.53 -21.36
N ALA A 354 5.10 5.48 -20.55
CA ALA A 354 5.73 4.22 -20.94
C ALA A 354 5.05 3.53 -22.14
N LYS A 355 3.72 3.65 -22.26
CA LYS A 355 2.97 3.18 -23.44
C LYS A 355 3.25 4.00 -24.69
N LEU A 356 3.54 5.29 -24.55
CA LEU A 356 3.96 6.15 -25.67
C LEU A 356 5.41 5.85 -26.09
N ASP A 357 6.34 5.67 -25.15
CA ASP A 357 7.72 5.26 -25.43
C ASP A 357 7.77 3.94 -26.22
N ALA A 358 7.12 2.89 -25.71
CA ALA A 358 7.01 1.60 -26.39
C ALA A 358 6.24 1.66 -27.72
N GLY A 359 5.34 2.64 -27.88
CA GLY A 359 4.65 2.93 -29.14
C GLY A 359 5.56 3.62 -30.18
N MET A 360 6.44 4.52 -29.74
CA MET A 360 7.32 5.30 -30.62
C MET A 360 8.41 4.48 -31.30
N GLU A 361 8.90 3.39 -30.70
CA GLU A 361 9.88 2.52 -31.36
C GLU A 361 9.34 1.93 -32.68
N ARG A 362 8.04 1.58 -32.73
CA ARG A 362 7.37 1.10 -33.94
C ARG A 362 7.27 2.13 -35.08
N TRP A 363 7.55 3.40 -34.82
CA TRP A 363 7.48 4.49 -35.80
C TRP A 363 8.86 5.06 -36.17
N LYS A 364 9.96 4.50 -35.65
CA LYS A 364 11.35 4.90 -36.00
C LYS A 364 12.00 4.02 -37.07
N SER A 365 11.21 3.29 -37.85
CA SER A 365 11.69 2.35 -38.89
C SER A 365 10.69 2.19 -40.04
N ALA A 366 10.11 3.31 -40.49
CA ALA A 366 9.24 3.43 -41.66
C ALA A 366 9.76 4.54 -42.59
#